data_AF-A0A6J5ZVB9-F1
#
_entry.id   AF-A0A6J5ZVB9-F1
#
_cell.length_a   1.000
_cell.length_b   1.000
_cell.length_c   1.000
_cell.angle_alpha   90.00
_cell.angle_beta   90.00
_cell.angle_gamma   90.00
#
_symmetry.space_group_name_H-M   'P 1'
#
loop_
_entity.id
_entity.type
_entity.pdbx_description
1 polymer ?
#
loop_
_entity_poly.entity_id
_entity_poly.type
_entity_poly.pdbx_seq_one_letter_code
_entity_poly.pdbx_strand_id
1 'polypeptide(L)'
;MKSGAQHEARPTSERYGQTMKVAAVQLKCSPEQADNFSRAASLVGSASQQGAELVVLPELFASLGRTSHMREAAEPLDGPTLAWAQSTAQTNKCALIAGSFIERDGDALFNTSIAVGGDGSLLGSYRKIHLFDVDVEGARSKESDTFSSGTEPVVVEINGLRVGLTICYDLRFPELFRAEADQGADIIVVPAAFTEATGRDHWELLLRARAVENQTMIIAAAQWGTSPDGTGRHGHALIIDAWGRVLADSGPQGDTIAEAEFDATAQSEMRKRLPALTHRRLNR
;
A
#
# COMPACT_ATOMS: atom_id res chain seq x y z
N MET A 1 -18.71 7.42 28.46
CA MET A 1 -18.16 6.19 29.06
C MET A 1 -17.31 5.52 28.00
N LYS A 2 -16.02 5.33 28.30
CA LYS A 2 -15.02 4.81 27.37
C LYS A 2 -15.20 3.30 27.22
N SER A 3 -15.18 2.80 25.98
CA SER A 3 -15.03 1.39 25.64
C SER A 3 -14.10 1.32 24.44
N GLY A 4 -12.82 1.59 24.67
CA GLY A 4 -11.76 1.24 23.73
C GLY A 4 -11.47 -0.24 23.90
N ALA A 5 -11.93 -1.07 22.98
CA ALA A 5 -11.44 -2.43 22.87
C ALA A 5 -10.00 -2.35 22.35
N GLN A 6 -9.04 -2.52 23.25
CA GLN A 6 -7.68 -2.84 22.87
C GLN A 6 -7.71 -4.27 22.31
N HIS A 7 -7.58 -4.42 21.00
CA HIS A 7 -7.23 -5.71 20.42
C HIS A 7 -5.80 -6.04 20.87
N GLU A 8 -5.68 -6.88 21.91
CA GLU A 8 -4.41 -7.50 22.26
C GLU A 8 -3.95 -8.34 21.06
N ALA A 9 -2.80 -7.97 20.50
CA ALA A 9 -2.21 -8.70 19.41
C ALA A 9 -1.88 -10.14 19.86
N ARG A 10 -2.27 -11.13 19.04
CA ARG A 10 -1.98 -12.53 19.33
C ARG A 10 -0.46 -12.74 19.51
N PRO A 11 -0.04 -13.58 20.48
CA PRO A 11 1.37 -13.91 20.65
C PRO A 11 1.96 -14.51 19.37
N THR A 12 3.22 -14.19 19.07
CA THR A 12 3.96 -14.65 17.88
C THR A 12 3.95 -16.18 17.70
N SER A 13 3.71 -16.95 18.75
CA SER A 13 3.58 -18.41 18.70
C SER A 13 2.31 -18.91 18.01
N GLU A 14 1.23 -18.11 17.96
CA GLU A 14 -0.04 -18.50 17.31
C GLU A 14 -0.06 -18.23 15.79
N ARG A 15 0.97 -17.54 15.26
CA ARG A 15 1.12 -17.26 13.82
C ARG A 15 1.86 -18.36 13.05
N TYR A 16 2.46 -19.33 13.75
CA TYR A 16 3.19 -20.43 13.12
C TYR A 16 2.23 -21.33 12.31
N GLY A 17 2.61 -21.63 11.06
CA GLY A 17 1.80 -22.42 10.13
C GLY A 17 0.78 -21.62 9.32
N GLN A 18 0.71 -20.30 9.48
CA GLN A 18 -0.18 -19.46 8.68
C GLN A 18 0.46 -19.10 7.34
N THR A 19 -0.19 -19.54 6.26
CA THR A 19 0.03 -19.01 4.92
C THR A 19 -1.13 -18.08 4.53
N MET A 20 -0.85 -17.10 3.67
CA MET A 20 -1.87 -16.18 3.16
C MET A 20 -1.54 -15.82 1.71
N LYS A 21 -2.47 -16.03 0.78
CA LYS A 21 -2.28 -15.56 -0.60
C LYS A 21 -2.58 -14.07 -0.68
N VAL A 22 -1.69 -13.32 -1.33
CA VAL A 22 -1.77 -11.86 -1.43
C VAL A 22 -1.65 -11.41 -2.89
N ALA A 23 -2.24 -10.25 -3.19
CA ALA A 23 -2.20 -9.67 -4.53
C ALA A 23 -1.86 -8.17 -4.50
N ALA A 24 -0.95 -7.76 -5.39
CA ALA A 24 -0.71 -6.37 -5.74
C ALA A 24 -1.37 -6.06 -7.08
N VAL A 25 -2.19 -5.02 -7.13
CA VAL A 25 -2.89 -4.62 -8.35
C VAL A 25 -2.05 -3.63 -9.15
N GLN A 26 -1.95 -3.87 -10.45
CA GLN A 26 -1.51 -2.89 -11.43
C GLN A 26 -2.73 -2.35 -12.17
N LEU A 27 -2.96 -1.03 -12.12
CA LEU A 27 -4.13 -0.41 -12.73
C LEU A 27 -3.79 0.97 -13.26
N LYS A 28 -4.17 1.27 -14.52
CA LYS A 28 -4.06 2.62 -15.08
C LYS A 28 -5.33 3.43 -14.80
N CYS A 29 -5.27 4.33 -13.84
CA CYS A 29 -6.41 5.11 -13.41
C CYS A 29 -6.63 6.38 -14.25
N SER A 30 -7.89 6.80 -14.31
CA SER A 30 -8.36 8.01 -14.96
C SER A 30 -8.90 9.03 -13.91
N PRO A 31 -9.38 10.21 -14.33
CA PRO A 31 -10.05 11.12 -13.39
C PRO A 31 -11.43 10.60 -12.95
N GLU A 32 -12.02 9.66 -13.69
CA GLU A 32 -13.40 9.19 -13.51
C GLU A 32 -13.49 8.07 -12.45
N GLN A 33 -13.97 8.42 -11.26
CA GLN A 33 -14.03 7.51 -10.12
C GLN A 33 -14.84 6.23 -10.40
N ALA A 34 -15.97 6.35 -11.09
CA ALA A 34 -16.82 5.20 -11.41
C ALA A 34 -16.13 4.18 -12.33
N ASP A 35 -15.34 4.63 -13.31
CA ASP A 35 -14.56 3.74 -14.18
C ASP A 35 -13.48 3.01 -13.38
N ASN A 36 -12.74 3.77 -12.57
CA ASN A 36 -11.68 3.21 -11.74
C ASN A 36 -12.22 2.17 -10.75
N PHE A 37 -13.35 2.46 -10.08
CA PHE A 37 -14.01 1.54 -9.16
C PHE A 37 -14.47 0.25 -9.85
N SER A 38 -15.04 0.36 -11.06
CA SER A 38 -15.47 -0.81 -11.84
C SER A 38 -14.29 -1.73 -12.19
N ARG A 39 -13.21 -1.15 -12.72
CA ARG A 39 -12.00 -1.89 -13.12
C ARG A 39 -11.26 -2.47 -11.91
N ALA A 40 -11.12 -1.69 -10.83
CA ALA A 40 -10.54 -2.16 -9.58
C ALA A 40 -11.35 -3.31 -8.99
N ALA A 41 -12.69 -3.23 -8.98
CA ALA A 41 -13.54 -4.31 -8.47
C ALA A 41 -13.38 -5.61 -9.28
N SER A 42 -13.21 -5.49 -10.61
CA SER A 42 -12.93 -6.65 -11.46
C SER A 42 -11.59 -7.33 -11.11
N LEU A 43 -10.53 -6.55 -10.88
CA LEU A 43 -9.21 -7.07 -10.51
C LEU A 43 -9.21 -7.66 -9.09
N VAL A 44 -9.88 -7.00 -8.13
CA VAL A 44 -10.05 -7.53 -6.77
C VAL A 44 -10.84 -8.84 -6.80
N GLY A 45 -11.92 -8.91 -7.58
CA GLY A 45 -12.69 -10.14 -7.75
C GLY A 45 -11.89 -11.26 -8.40
N SER A 46 -11.05 -10.94 -9.40
CA SER A 46 -10.16 -11.91 -10.02
C SER A 46 -9.11 -12.45 -9.04
N ALA A 47 -8.51 -11.60 -8.22
CA ALA A 47 -7.55 -12.01 -7.18
C ALA A 47 -8.23 -12.88 -6.11
N SER A 48 -9.41 -12.48 -5.62
CA SER A 48 -10.18 -13.26 -4.65
C SER A 48 -10.59 -14.64 -5.18
N GLN A 49 -11.04 -14.73 -6.44
CA GLN A 49 -11.34 -16.01 -7.09
C GLN A 49 -10.12 -16.92 -7.20
N GLN A 50 -8.92 -16.32 -7.26
CA GLN A 50 -7.64 -17.03 -7.24
C GLN A 50 -7.13 -17.31 -5.82
N GLY A 51 -7.91 -16.96 -4.79
CA GLY A 51 -7.65 -17.26 -3.38
C GLY A 51 -6.96 -16.15 -2.61
N ALA A 52 -6.76 -14.96 -3.18
CA ALA A 52 -6.14 -13.85 -2.46
C ALA A 52 -7.00 -13.39 -1.27
N GLU A 53 -6.41 -13.36 -0.09
CA GLU A 53 -7.02 -12.93 1.16
C GLU A 53 -6.72 -11.47 1.49
N LEU A 54 -5.65 -10.91 0.92
CA LEU A 54 -5.28 -9.50 0.98
C LEU A 54 -4.98 -8.97 -0.42
N VAL A 55 -5.69 -7.92 -0.82
CA VAL A 55 -5.49 -7.23 -2.10
C VAL A 55 -5.09 -5.78 -1.86
N VAL A 56 -4.09 -5.29 -2.60
CA VAL A 56 -3.59 -3.91 -2.50
C VAL A 56 -3.80 -3.19 -3.83
N LEU A 57 -4.51 -2.06 -3.80
CA LEU A 57 -4.71 -1.17 -4.95
C LEU A 57 -3.62 -0.09 -5.03
N PRO A 58 -3.39 0.54 -6.20
CA PRO A 58 -2.36 1.55 -6.35
C PRO A 58 -2.72 2.92 -5.75
N GLU A 59 -1.73 3.80 -5.61
CA GLU A 59 -1.94 5.19 -5.16
C GLU A 59 -2.90 5.95 -6.09
N LEU A 60 -3.74 6.81 -5.50
CA LEU A 60 -4.73 7.64 -6.18
C LEU A 60 -5.62 6.83 -7.14
N PHE A 61 -5.98 5.60 -6.75
CA PHE A 61 -6.81 4.73 -7.59
C PHE A 61 -8.20 5.32 -7.81
N ALA A 62 -8.74 6.02 -6.80
CA ALA A 62 -10.09 6.57 -6.88
C ALA A 62 -10.20 7.67 -7.95
N SER A 63 -9.23 8.57 -8.04
CA SER A 63 -9.16 9.59 -9.10
C SER A 63 -7.72 10.06 -9.29
N LEU A 64 -7.22 9.91 -10.52
CA LEU A 64 -5.88 10.38 -10.90
C LEU A 64 -6.01 11.31 -12.11
N GLY A 65 -5.55 12.55 -11.96
CA GLY A 65 -5.62 13.55 -13.01
C GLY A 65 -4.84 14.81 -12.66
N ARG A 66 -5.21 15.92 -13.32
CA ARG A 66 -4.64 17.23 -13.00
C ARG A 66 -5.08 17.68 -11.61
N THR A 67 -4.31 18.56 -10.99
CA THR A 67 -4.56 19.10 -9.64
C THR A 67 -5.98 19.63 -9.45
N SER A 68 -6.55 20.33 -10.44
CA SER A 68 -7.93 20.84 -10.36
C SER A 68 -8.96 19.71 -10.16
N HIS A 69 -8.85 18.64 -10.96
CA HIS A 69 -9.75 17.48 -10.86
C HIS A 69 -9.55 16.72 -9.56
N MET A 70 -8.31 16.57 -9.10
CA MET A 70 -8.04 15.91 -7.82
C MET A 70 -8.66 16.68 -6.64
N ARG A 71 -8.72 18.02 -6.69
CA ARG A 71 -9.41 18.82 -5.66
C ARG A 71 -10.93 18.67 -5.70
N GLU A 72 -11.51 18.55 -6.89
CA GLU A 72 -12.94 18.32 -7.11
C GLU A 72 -13.36 16.91 -6.67
N ALA A 73 -12.50 15.92 -6.88
CA ALA A 73 -12.70 14.53 -6.48
C ALA A 73 -12.45 14.27 -4.98
N ALA A 74 -12.06 15.30 -4.22
CA ALA A 74 -11.78 15.16 -2.80
C ALA A 74 -13.06 14.87 -2.00
N GLU A 75 -13.01 13.86 -1.15
CA GLU A 75 -14.15 13.37 -0.38
C GLU A 75 -13.78 13.17 1.10
N PRO A 76 -14.75 13.21 2.04
CA PRO A 76 -14.45 12.90 3.43
C PRO A 76 -14.05 11.43 3.59
N LEU A 77 -13.40 11.09 4.72
CA LEU A 77 -12.97 9.71 5.00
C LEU A 77 -14.11 8.69 4.94
N ASP A 78 -15.31 9.07 5.38
CA ASP A 78 -16.53 8.27 5.33
C ASP A 78 -17.29 8.38 4.00
N GLY A 79 -16.59 8.81 2.95
CA GLY A 79 -17.13 9.04 1.61
C GLY A 79 -17.24 7.80 0.71
N PRO A 80 -17.49 8.05 -0.60
CA PRO A 80 -17.69 7.01 -1.61
C PRO A 80 -16.61 5.94 -1.71
N THR A 81 -15.33 6.28 -1.54
CA THR A 81 -14.21 5.32 -1.61
C THR A 81 -14.25 4.33 -0.46
N LEU A 82 -14.55 4.79 0.77
CA LEU A 82 -14.72 3.87 1.89
C LEU A 82 -15.92 2.95 1.66
N ALA A 83 -17.08 3.51 1.29
CA ALA A 83 -18.28 2.72 1.01
C ALA A 83 -18.04 1.66 -0.08
N TRP A 84 -17.35 2.04 -1.15
CA TRP A 84 -16.95 1.13 -2.22
C TRP A 84 -15.98 0.04 -1.72
N ALA A 85 -14.98 0.40 -0.93
CA ALA A 85 -14.00 -0.54 -0.40
C ALA A 85 -14.65 -1.56 0.54
N GLN A 86 -15.55 -1.12 1.42
CA GLN A 86 -16.32 -1.99 2.32
C GLN A 86 -17.19 -2.99 1.56
N SER A 87 -17.95 -2.50 0.57
CA SER A 87 -18.79 -3.37 -0.26
C SER A 87 -17.96 -4.37 -1.07
N THR A 88 -16.84 -3.92 -1.64
CA THR A 88 -15.94 -4.76 -2.44
C THR A 88 -15.26 -5.84 -1.58
N ALA A 89 -14.76 -5.47 -0.40
CA ALA A 89 -14.14 -6.41 0.53
C ALA A 89 -15.15 -7.48 1.01
N GLN A 90 -16.37 -7.07 1.40
CA GLN A 90 -17.44 -7.99 1.82
C GLN A 90 -17.85 -8.96 0.71
N THR A 91 -18.06 -8.45 -0.50
CA THR A 91 -18.47 -9.25 -1.66
C THR A 91 -17.44 -10.33 -1.97
N ASN A 92 -16.15 -9.99 -1.89
CA ASN A 92 -15.04 -10.87 -2.25
C ASN A 92 -14.46 -11.64 -1.04
N LYS A 93 -14.93 -11.35 0.17
CA LYS A 93 -14.47 -11.94 1.44
C LYS A 93 -12.95 -11.88 1.62
N CYS A 94 -12.34 -10.80 1.15
CA CYS A 94 -10.90 -10.54 1.27
C CYS A 94 -10.66 -9.16 1.86
N ALA A 95 -9.55 -9.01 2.59
CA ALA A 95 -9.11 -7.71 3.05
C ALA A 95 -8.60 -6.87 1.87
N LEU A 96 -8.82 -5.57 1.95
CA LEU A 96 -8.50 -4.62 0.90
C LEU A 96 -7.74 -3.43 1.48
N ILE A 97 -6.53 -3.21 0.98
CA ILE A 97 -5.88 -1.90 1.06
C ILE A 97 -6.35 -1.13 -0.17
N ALA A 98 -7.25 -0.17 0.03
CA ALA A 98 -7.81 0.61 -1.07
C ALA A 98 -6.85 1.73 -1.49
N GLY A 99 -5.64 1.33 -1.88
CA GLY A 99 -4.62 2.16 -2.49
C GLY A 99 -4.48 3.50 -1.81
N SER A 100 -4.79 4.57 -2.52
CA SER A 100 -5.17 5.82 -1.86
C SER A 100 -6.19 6.64 -2.64
N PHE A 101 -6.79 7.62 -1.96
CA PHE A 101 -7.70 8.62 -2.51
C PHE A 101 -7.41 10.00 -1.93
N ILE A 102 -8.06 11.03 -2.49
CA ILE A 102 -7.96 12.39 -1.96
C ILE A 102 -8.98 12.57 -0.83
N GLU A 103 -8.51 12.51 0.42
CA GLU A 103 -9.33 12.78 1.59
C GLU A 103 -9.42 14.30 1.82
N ARG A 104 -10.62 14.79 2.13
CA ARG A 104 -10.89 16.14 2.60
C ARG A 104 -11.19 16.14 4.09
N ASP A 105 -10.42 16.91 4.85
CA ASP A 105 -10.61 17.14 6.28
C ASP A 105 -10.50 18.64 6.58
N GLY A 106 -11.66 19.28 6.74
CA GLY A 106 -11.78 20.73 6.71
C GLY A 106 -11.31 21.32 5.37
N ASP A 107 -10.37 22.26 5.45
CA ASP A 107 -9.76 22.90 4.28
C ASP A 107 -8.54 22.13 3.73
N ALA A 108 -8.06 21.13 4.49
CA ALA A 108 -6.89 20.34 4.11
C ALA A 108 -7.29 19.15 3.25
N LEU A 109 -6.39 18.80 2.32
CA LEU A 109 -6.49 17.60 1.50
C LEU A 109 -5.35 16.64 1.85
N PHE A 110 -5.62 15.35 1.91
CA PHE A 110 -4.62 14.32 2.21
C PHE A 110 -4.65 13.22 1.14
N ASN A 111 -3.48 12.64 0.89
CA ASN A 111 -3.35 11.42 0.10
C ASN A 111 -3.47 10.25 1.09
N THR A 112 -4.64 9.62 1.12
CA THR A 112 -5.04 8.72 2.22
C THR A 112 -5.28 7.30 1.73
N SER A 113 -4.62 6.33 2.36
CA SER A 113 -4.86 4.90 2.20
C SER A 113 -5.80 4.40 3.29
N ILE A 114 -6.69 3.47 2.97
CA ILE A 114 -7.58 2.81 3.93
C ILE A 114 -7.41 1.29 3.86
N ALA A 115 -7.41 0.66 5.03
CA ALA A 115 -7.40 -0.78 5.19
C ALA A 115 -8.78 -1.25 5.64
N VAL A 116 -9.37 -2.17 4.88
CA VAL A 116 -10.71 -2.70 5.14
C VAL A 116 -10.64 -4.22 5.27
N GLY A 117 -11.27 -4.77 6.30
CA GLY A 117 -11.36 -6.21 6.52
C GLY A 117 -12.33 -6.89 5.55
N GLY A 118 -12.22 -8.22 5.39
CA GLY A 118 -13.13 -8.99 4.52
C GLY A 118 -14.60 -9.01 4.99
N ASP A 119 -14.86 -8.51 6.21
CA ASP A 119 -16.20 -8.26 6.76
C ASP A 119 -16.70 -6.82 6.52
N GLY A 120 -15.89 -5.99 5.85
CA GLY A 120 -16.16 -4.57 5.58
C GLY A 120 -15.85 -3.64 6.76
N SER A 121 -15.23 -4.11 7.83
CA SER A 121 -14.76 -3.23 8.90
C SER A 121 -13.62 -2.32 8.43
N LEU A 122 -13.65 -1.05 8.82
CA LEU A 122 -12.50 -0.16 8.64
C LEU A 122 -11.45 -0.49 9.70
N LEU A 123 -10.32 -1.04 9.29
CA LEU A 123 -9.23 -1.47 10.17
C LEU A 123 -8.26 -0.34 10.49
N GLY A 124 -8.11 0.61 9.57
CA GLY A 124 -7.27 1.79 9.76
C GLY A 124 -7.20 2.67 8.51
N SER A 125 -6.66 3.87 8.69
CA SER A 125 -6.36 4.81 7.61
C SER A 125 -4.98 5.41 7.82
N TYR A 126 -4.29 5.69 6.72
CA TYR A 126 -2.94 6.26 6.71
C TYR A 126 -2.90 7.45 5.73
N ARG A 127 -2.55 8.63 6.25
CA ARG A 127 -2.28 9.82 5.45
C ARG A 127 -0.79 9.86 5.12
N LYS A 128 -0.46 10.00 3.83
CA LYS A 128 0.93 10.04 3.34
C LYS A 128 1.77 11.05 4.12
N ILE A 129 2.85 10.59 4.73
CA ILE A 129 3.73 11.44 5.55
C ILE A 129 4.65 12.24 4.64
N HIS A 130 5.32 11.59 3.69
CA HIS A 130 6.33 12.22 2.85
C HIS A 130 5.74 12.61 1.49
N LEU A 131 5.60 13.91 1.27
CA LEU A 131 5.06 14.46 0.01
C LEU A 131 6.14 14.58 -1.07
N PHE A 132 5.75 14.29 -2.31
CA PHE A 132 6.61 14.28 -3.48
C PHE A 132 6.88 15.70 -4.03
N ASP A 133 7.79 16.38 -3.34
CA ASP A 133 8.34 17.68 -3.72
C ASP A 133 9.73 17.50 -4.32
N VAL A 134 9.81 17.32 -5.64
CA VAL A 134 11.07 17.05 -6.34
C VAL A 134 11.23 17.86 -7.60
N ASP A 135 12.49 18.04 -8.00
CA ASP A 135 12.88 18.50 -9.32
C ASP A 135 13.80 17.43 -9.91
N VAL A 136 13.29 16.69 -10.89
CA VAL A 136 14.03 15.58 -11.53
C VAL A 136 14.02 15.81 -13.03
N GLU A 137 15.21 15.94 -13.61
CA GLU A 137 15.41 16.12 -15.06
C GLU A 137 14.60 17.29 -15.66
N GLY A 138 14.39 18.35 -14.87
CA GLY A 138 13.64 19.55 -15.27
C GLY A 138 12.11 19.42 -15.13
N ALA A 139 11.62 18.26 -14.69
CA ALA A 139 10.23 18.07 -14.28
C ALA A 139 10.10 18.36 -12.78
N ARG A 140 9.46 19.49 -12.46
CA ARG A 140 9.16 19.87 -11.07
C ARG A 140 7.80 19.33 -10.66
N SER A 141 7.77 18.52 -9.62
CA SER A 141 6.56 18.11 -8.90
C SER A 141 6.55 18.74 -7.51
N LYS A 142 5.40 19.22 -7.08
CA LYS A 142 5.20 19.78 -5.74
C LYS A 142 3.87 19.32 -5.16
N GLU A 143 3.84 18.10 -4.65
CA GLU A 143 2.64 17.50 -4.06
C GLU A 143 2.13 18.35 -2.88
N SER A 144 3.03 19.03 -2.16
CA SER A 144 2.69 19.94 -1.05
C SER A 144 1.84 21.15 -1.44
N ASP A 145 1.75 21.50 -2.72
CA ASP A 145 0.85 22.59 -3.15
C ASP A 145 -0.62 22.15 -3.10
N THR A 146 -0.87 20.83 -3.06
CA THR A 146 -2.22 20.24 -3.05
C THR A 146 -2.54 19.55 -1.74
N PHE A 147 -1.61 18.76 -1.21
CA PHE A 147 -1.84 17.90 -0.05
C PHE A 147 -1.09 18.37 1.19
N SER A 148 -1.66 18.05 2.34
CA SER A 148 -1.02 18.11 3.66
C SER A 148 -0.45 16.74 4.02
N SER A 149 0.62 16.74 4.81
CA SER A 149 1.27 15.52 5.31
C SER A 149 0.49 14.89 6.46
N GLY A 150 0.47 13.55 6.50
CA GLY A 150 0.26 12.81 7.74
C GLY A 150 1.46 12.92 8.69
N THR A 151 1.33 12.35 9.90
CA THR A 151 2.33 12.54 10.96
C THR A 151 2.81 11.25 11.63
N GLU A 152 2.10 10.13 11.50
CA GLU A 152 2.36 8.92 12.28
C GLU A 152 2.34 7.66 11.40
N PRO A 153 3.25 6.69 11.64
CA PRO A 153 3.16 5.36 11.03
C PRO A 153 1.89 4.63 11.46
N VAL A 154 1.33 3.78 10.58
CA VAL A 154 0.11 3.03 10.87
C VAL A 154 0.32 1.54 10.55
N VAL A 155 0.11 0.69 11.55
CA VAL A 155 0.12 -0.76 11.41
C VAL A 155 -1.24 -1.31 11.83
N VAL A 156 -1.90 -2.06 10.95
CA VAL A 156 -3.20 -2.70 11.21
C VAL A 156 -3.05 -4.21 11.32
N GLU A 157 -4.05 -4.88 11.92
CA GLU A 157 -4.12 -6.34 11.95
C GLU A 157 -5.05 -6.85 10.85
N ILE A 158 -4.56 -7.72 9.98
CA ILE A 158 -5.32 -8.38 8.91
C ILE A 158 -5.08 -9.88 9.03
N ASN A 159 -6.14 -10.64 9.28
CA ASN A 159 -6.08 -12.09 9.46
C ASN A 159 -5.01 -12.53 10.48
N GLY A 160 -4.75 -11.75 11.54
CA GLY A 160 -3.73 -12.06 12.54
C GLY A 160 -2.29 -11.68 12.16
N LEU A 161 -2.07 -11.14 10.95
CA LEU A 161 -0.80 -10.57 10.49
C LEU A 161 -0.80 -9.05 10.67
N ARG A 162 0.37 -8.48 10.96
CA ARG A 162 0.53 -7.03 11.06
C ARG A 162 0.93 -6.44 9.72
N VAL A 163 0.15 -5.47 9.24
CA VAL A 163 0.33 -4.84 7.93
C VAL A 163 0.60 -3.34 8.12
N GLY A 164 1.82 -2.91 7.78
CA GLY A 164 2.21 -1.50 7.74
C GLY A 164 1.70 -0.80 6.47
N LEU A 165 1.24 0.44 6.61
CA LEU A 165 0.65 1.25 5.55
C LEU A 165 1.59 2.39 5.17
N THR A 166 1.99 2.41 3.89
CA THR A 166 2.77 3.51 3.31
C THR A 166 2.15 3.96 2.01
N ILE A 167 2.61 5.07 1.42
CA ILE A 167 2.21 5.49 0.08
C ILE A 167 3.43 6.02 -0.68
N CYS A 168 3.74 5.37 -1.81
CA CYS A 168 4.63 5.87 -2.86
C CYS A 168 5.95 6.48 -2.36
N TYR A 169 6.05 7.81 -2.28
CA TYR A 169 7.28 8.53 -1.96
C TYR A 169 7.83 8.21 -0.57
N ASP A 170 6.98 7.75 0.34
CA ASP A 170 7.36 7.13 1.61
C ASP A 170 8.46 6.06 1.43
N LEU A 171 8.46 5.34 0.30
CA LEU A 171 9.45 4.34 -0.06
C LEU A 171 10.90 4.84 0.05
N ARG A 172 11.14 6.15 -0.09
CA ARG A 172 12.49 6.72 0.01
C ARG A 172 13.01 6.87 1.45
N PHE A 173 12.13 6.79 2.44
CA PHE A 173 12.43 7.11 3.84
C PHE A 173 12.47 5.82 4.68
N PRO A 174 13.64 5.20 4.89
CA PRO A 174 13.76 3.94 5.62
C PRO A 174 13.21 4.01 7.05
N GLU A 175 13.16 5.20 7.66
CA GLU A 175 12.70 5.43 9.03
C GLU A 175 11.25 5.04 9.24
N LEU A 176 10.38 5.26 8.23
CA LEU A 176 8.97 4.88 8.32
C LEU A 176 8.82 3.36 8.34
N PHE A 177 9.43 2.67 7.37
CA PHE A 177 9.41 1.21 7.29
C PHE A 177 10.05 0.58 8.53
N ARG A 178 11.09 1.23 9.07
CA ARG A 178 11.71 0.82 10.33
C ARG A 178 10.74 0.93 11.49
N ALA A 179 10.02 2.04 11.61
CA ALA A 179 9.06 2.26 12.68
C ALA A 179 7.90 1.24 12.61
N GLU A 180 7.45 0.86 11.41
CA GLU A 180 6.44 -0.19 11.24
C GLU A 180 6.98 -1.59 11.59
N ALA A 181 8.23 -1.89 11.22
CA ALA A 181 8.89 -3.13 11.61
C ALA A 181 9.08 -3.23 13.14
N ASP A 182 9.36 -2.11 13.80
CA ASP A 182 9.46 -2.02 15.27
C ASP A 182 8.09 -2.18 15.95
N GLN A 183 7.02 -1.79 15.26
CA GLN A 183 5.65 -2.14 15.60
C GLN A 183 5.27 -3.59 15.20
N GLY A 184 6.23 -4.39 14.74
CA GLY A 184 6.06 -5.82 14.46
C GLY A 184 5.34 -6.11 13.15
N ALA A 185 5.42 -5.22 12.15
CA ALA A 185 4.90 -5.50 10.81
C ALA A 185 5.48 -6.82 10.25
N ASP A 186 4.62 -7.64 9.67
CA ASP A 186 4.98 -8.83 8.91
C ASP A 186 5.02 -8.50 7.41
N ILE A 187 4.08 -7.65 6.99
CA ILE A 187 3.90 -7.15 5.63
C ILE A 187 3.91 -5.61 5.67
N ILE A 188 4.52 -4.96 4.69
CA ILE A 188 4.35 -3.51 4.46
C ILE A 188 3.87 -3.31 3.03
N VAL A 189 2.82 -2.51 2.87
CA VAL A 189 2.21 -2.24 1.56
C VAL A 189 2.67 -0.90 1.00
N VAL A 190 2.86 -0.85 -0.32
CA VAL A 190 3.31 0.34 -1.04
C VAL A 190 2.44 0.59 -2.28
N PRO A 191 1.20 1.11 -2.11
CA PRO A 191 0.46 1.74 -3.20
C PRO A 191 1.27 2.87 -3.83
N ALA A 192 1.43 2.87 -5.15
CA ALA A 192 2.29 3.83 -5.81
C ALA A 192 1.84 4.26 -7.21
N ALA A 193 2.09 5.54 -7.52
CA ALA A 193 2.07 6.10 -8.85
C ALA A 193 3.48 6.56 -9.27
N PHE A 194 4.48 5.67 -9.16
CA PHE A 194 5.87 5.99 -9.45
C PHE A 194 6.06 6.49 -10.90
N THR A 195 6.86 7.54 -11.07
CA THR A 195 7.16 8.07 -12.40
C THR A 195 8.09 7.12 -13.15
N GLU A 196 7.97 7.07 -14.48
CA GLU A 196 8.81 6.25 -15.36
C GLU A 196 10.31 6.45 -15.10
N ALA A 197 10.76 7.71 -15.07
CA ALA A 197 12.17 8.06 -14.90
C ALA A 197 12.74 7.54 -13.57
N THR A 198 12.02 7.79 -12.46
CA THR A 198 12.47 7.29 -11.16
C THR A 198 12.23 5.80 -10.98
N GLY A 199 11.23 5.25 -11.66
CA GLY A 199 10.81 3.86 -11.54
C GLY A 199 11.88 2.93 -12.10
N ARG A 200 12.33 3.22 -13.32
CA ARG A 200 13.37 2.47 -14.04
C ARG A 200 14.59 2.15 -13.17
N ASP A 201 15.05 3.13 -12.38
CA ASP A 201 16.32 3.03 -11.66
C ASP A 201 16.15 2.77 -10.15
N HIS A 202 15.00 3.11 -9.54
CA HIS A 202 14.83 3.06 -8.08
C HIS A 202 13.72 2.14 -7.58
N TRP A 203 12.72 1.78 -8.39
CA TRP A 203 11.51 1.10 -7.89
C TRP A 203 11.84 -0.25 -7.22
N GLU A 204 12.35 -1.21 -8.00
CA GLU A 204 12.72 -2.52 -7.46
C GLU A 204 13.81 -2.39 -6.38
N LEU A 205 14.82 -1.56 -6.62
CA LEU A 205 15.96 -1.36 -5.71
C LEU A 205 15.50 -0.96 -4.31
N LEU A 206 14.64 0.06 -4.22
CA LEU A 206 14.16 0.55 -2.92
C LEU A 206 13.21 -0.46 -2.27
N LEU A 207 12.29 -1.07 -3.01
CA LEU A 207 11.37 -2.07 -2.45
C LEU A 207 12.13 -3.26 -1.86
N ARG A 208 13.14 -3.77 -2.57
CA ARG A 208 13.99 -4.85 -2.07
C ARG A 208 14.81 -4.43 -0.86
N ALA A 209 15.33 -3.20 -0.85
CA ALA A 209 16.01 -2.66 0.32
C ALA A 209 15.08 -2.63 1.55
N ARG A 210 13.84 -2.14 1.41
CA ARG A 210 12.85 -2.12 2.50
C ARG A 210 12.52 -3.52 3.00
N ALA A 211 12.36 -4.48 2.10
CA ALA A 211 12.09 -5.86 2.48
C ALA A 211 13.23 -6.47 3.30
N VAL A 212 14.48 -6.33 2.82
CA VAL A 212 15.67 -6.93 3.45
C VAL A 212 15.98 -6.28 4.78
N GLU A 213 16.00 -4.94 4.83
CA GLU A 213 16.45 -4.25 6.04
C GLU A 213 15.45 -4.38 7.19
N ASN A 214 14.16 -4.56 6.89
CA ASN A 214 13.08 -4.70 7.87
C ASN A 214 12.64 -6.16 8.08
N GLN A 215 13.14 -7.09 7.25
CA GLN A 215 12.75 -8.50 7.24
C GLN A 215 11.22 -8.66 7.17
N THR A 216 10.58 -7.89 6.28
CA THR A 216 9.14 -7.86 6.00
C THR A 216 8.87 -8.27 4.55
N MET A 217 7.70 -8.84 4.28
CA MET A 217 7.22 -8.91 2.90
C MET A 217 6.80 -7.51 2.44
N ILE A 218 7.07 -7.17 1.19
CA ILE A 218 6.60 -5.93 0.56
C ILE A 218 5.57 -6.28 -0.52
N ILE A 219 4.42 -5.63 -0.48
CA ILE A 219 3.37 -5.72 -1.52
C ILE A 219 3.22 -4.33 -2.14
N ALA A 220 3.69 -4.14 -3.37
CA ALA A 220 3.73 -2.85 -4.02
C ALA A 220 2.76 -2.82 -5.21
N ALA A 221 1.64 -2.10 -5.06
CA ALA A 221 0.65 -1.93 -6.12
C ALA A 221 0.98 -0.68 -6.95
N ALA A 222 0.80 -0.74 -8.26
CA ALA A 222 1.36 0.26 -9.17
C ALA A 222 0.35 0.84 -10.18
N GLN A 223 0.42 2.16 -10.41
CA GLN A 223 -0.08 2.77 -11.63
C GLN A 223 0.87 2.43 -12.80
N TRP A 224 0.33 2.33 -14.02
CA TRP A 224 1.12 2.11 -15.23
C TRP A 224 0.67 2.99 -16.41
N GLY A 225 1.55 3.15 -17.39
CA GLY A 225 1.28 3.90 -18.62
C GLY A 225 1.24 5.41 -18.38
N THR A 226 0.65 6.17 -19.29
CA THR A 226 0.59 7.64 -19.17
C THR A 226 -0.67 8.09 -18.43
N SER A 227 -0.51 8.80 -17.31
CA SER A 227 -1.64 9.38 -16.58
C SER A 227 -2.22 10.62 -17.30
N PRO A 228 -3.45 11.06 -16.96
CA PRO A 228 -4.14 12.14 -17.69
C PRO A 228 -3.45 13.51 -17.65
N ASP A 229 -2.52 13.71 -16.72
CA ASP A 229 -1.63 14.87 -16.62
C ASP A 229 -0.43 14.80 -17.59
N GLY A 230 -0.25 13.69 -18.31
CA GLY A 230 0.87 13.44 -19.22
C GLY A 230 2.07 12.72 -18.58
N THR A 231 2.02 12.44 -17.28
CA THR A 231 3.12 11.78 -16.56
C THR A 231 3.19 10.29 -16.89
N GLY A 232 4.36 9.79 -17.30
CA GLY A 232 4.61 8.35 -17.46
C GLY A 232 4.69 7.65 -16.10
N ARG A 233 3.96 6.55 -15.94
CA ARG A 233 3.91 5.70 -14.73
C ARG A 233 4.55 4.36 -15.02
N HIS A 234 5.42 3.94 -14.11
CA HIS A 234 6.36 2.85 -14.33
C HIS A 234 5.71 1.46 -14.48
N GLY A 235 4.55 1.23 -13.84
CA GLY A 235 4.02 -0.12 -13.68
C GLY A 235 4.84 -0.93 -12.68
N HIS A 236 5.03 -2.23 -12.96
CA HIS A 236 5.70 -3.19 -12.09
C HIS A 236 5.06 -3.28 -10.70
N ALA A 237 3.77 -3.63 -10.62
CA ALA A 237 3.23 -4.12 -9.36
C ALA A 237 4.01 -5.37 -8.95
N LEU A 238 4.56 -5.33 -7.73
CA LEU A 238 5.69 -6.17 -7.33
C LEU A 238 5.44 -6.73 -5.92
N ILE A 239 5.75 -8.02 -5.73
CA ILE A 239 5.75 -8.64 -4.39
C ILE A 239 7.14 -9.19 -4.09
N ILE A 240 7.68 -8.85 -2.92
CA ILE A 240 9.03 -9.22 -2.49
C ILE A 240 8.99 -9.88 -1.12
N ASP A 241 9.70 -10.99 -0.95
CA ASP A 241 9.84 -11.66 0.34
C ASP A 241 10.79 -10.94 1.30
N ALA A 242 10.81 -11.35 2.56
CA ALA A 242 11.70 -10.78 3.59
C ALA A 242 13.21 -11.01 3.34
N TRP A 243 13.59 -11.75 2.31
CA TRP A 243 14.99 -11.95 1.86
C TRP A 243 15.35 -11.02 0.70
N GLY A 244 14.40 -10.23 0.21
CA GLY A 244 14.57 -9.39 -0.96
C GLY A 244 14.47 -10.13 -2.28
N ARG A 245 13.85 -11.32 -2.33
CA ARG A 245 13.53 -12.01 -3.58
C ARG A 245 12.21 -11.50 -4.14
N VAL A 246 12.22 -11.13 -5.41
CA VAL A 246 10.99 -10.82 -6.15
C VAL A 246 10.23 -12.14 -6.36
N LEU A 247 9.02 -12.22 -5.80
CA LEU A 247 8.12 -13.36 -5.93
C LEU A 247 7.20 -13.22 -7.14
N ALA A 248 6.78 -12.00 -7.43
CA ALA A 248 5.94 -11.68 -8.58
C ALA A 248 6.19 -10.25 -9.07
N ASP A 249 6.14 -10.06 -10.38
CA ASP A 249 6.22 -8.78 -11.10
C ASP A 249 5.18 -8.79 -12.23
N SER A 250 4.30 -7.79 -12.27
CA SER A 250 3.31 -7.63 -13.33
C SER A 250 3.88 -7.10 -14.65
N GLY A 251 5.15 -6.68 -14.66
CA GLY A 251 5.77 -6.02 -15.79
C GLY A 251 5.25 -4.58 -15.99
N PRO A 252 5.70 -3.91 -17.06
CA PRO A 252 5.52 -2.46 -17.22
C PRO A 252 4.13 -2.04 -17.70
N GLN A 253 3.29 -2.98 -18.15
CA GLN A 253 2.08 -2.66 -18.90
C GLN A 253 0.91 -3.60 -18.60
N GLY A 254 -0.29 -3.10 -18.84
CA GLY A 254 -1.53 -3.84 -18.69
C GLY A 254 -2.11 -3.75 -17.28
N ASP A 255 -3.43 -3.60 -17.21
CA ASP A 255 -4.14 -3.82 -15.95
C ASP A 255 -4.07 -5.30 -15.61
N THR A 256 -3.54 -5.64 -14.44
CA THR A 256 -3.33 -7.02 -14.03
C THR A 256 -3.07 -7.10 -12.53
N ILE A 257 -2.82 -8.30 -12.03
CA ILE A 257 -2.42 -8.56 -10.66
C ILE A 257 -1.08 -9.32 -10.62
N ALA A 258 -0.25 -8.99 -9.65
CA ALA A 258 0.87 -9.82 -9.23
C ALA A 258 0.45 -10.55 -7.95
N GLU A 259 0.66 -11.86 -7.88
CA GLU A 259 0.22 -12.69 -6.76
C GLU A 259 1.38 -13.48 -6.15
N ALA A 260 1.36 -13.64 -4.83
CA ALA A 260 2.30 -14.49 -4.13
C ALA A 260 1.67 -15.09 -2.86
N GLU A 261 2.35 -16.07 -2.28
CA GLU A 261 2.01 -16.61 -0.96
C GLU A 261 2.94 -16.02 0.10
N PHE A 262 2.35 -15.52 1.18
CA PHE A 262 3.05 -15.19 2.41
C PHE A 262 3.10 -16.42 3.31
N ASP A 263 4.28 -16.74 3.87
CA ASP A 263 4.48 -17.81 4.86
C ASP A 263 5.10 -17.22 6.13
N ALA A 264 4.28 -17.15 7.19
CA ALA A 264 4.69 -16.62 8.49
C ALA A 264 5.82 -17.45 9.13
N THR A 265 5.84 -18.76 8.90
CA THR A 265 6.87 -19.66 9.43
C THR A 265 8.19 -19.39 8.74
N ALA A 266 8.20 -19.32 7.40
CA ALA A 266 9.39 -19.02 6.63
C ALA A 266 10.00 -17.67 7.04
N GLN A 267 9.17 -16.62 7.14
CA GLN A 267 9.64 -15.30 7.56
C GLN A 267 10.20 -15.32 8.99
N SER A 268 9.53 -16.00 9.93
CA SER A 268 10.00 -16.13 11.31
C SER A 268 11.36 -16.83 11.38
N GLU A 269 11.53 -17.93 10.65
CA GLU A 269 12.81 -18.65 10.58
C GLU A 269 13.92 -17.80 9.95
N MET A 270 13.60 -16.97 8.95
CA MET A 270 14.56 -16.01 8.38
C MET A 270 15.01 -14.98 9.41
N ARG A 271 14.08 -14.41 10.18
CA ARG A 271 14.39 -13.47 11.29
C ARG A 271 15.26 -14.13 12.36
N LYS A 272 15.09 -15.42 12.65
CA LYS A 272 15.96 -16.17 13.59
C LYS A 272 17.36 -16.41 13.05
N ARG A 273 17.49 -16.76 11.76
CA ARG A 273 18.78 -17.05 11.12
C ARG A 273 19.64 -15.80 10.92
N LEU A 274 19.02 -14.68 10.59
CA LEU A 274 19.67 -13.38 10.48
C LEU A 274 18.92 -12.37 11.36
N PRO A 275 19.19 -12.34 12.68
CA PRO A 275 18.46 -11.48 13.62
C PRO A 275 18.95 -10.03 13.58
N ALA A 276 19.04 -9.44 12.38
CA ALA A 276 19.60 -8.10 12.16
C ALA A 276 18.85 -7.02 12.96
N LEU A 277 17.52 -7.16 13.11
CA LEU A 277 16.69 -6.23 13.89
C LEU A 277 17.10 -6.15 15.36
N THR A 278 17.56 -7.25 15.97
CA THR A 278 17.97 -7.30 17.39
C THR A 278 19.41 -6.83 17.60
N HIS A 279 20.20 -6.74 16.52
CA HIS A 279 21.59 -6.29 16.55
C HIS A 279 21.74 -4.77 16.42
N ARG A 280 20.64 -4.02 16.22
CA ARG A 280 20.67 -2.56 16.08
C ARG A 280 21.27 -1.90 17.33
N ARG A 281 22.14 -0.91 17.12
CA ARG A 281 22.91 -0.22 18.20
C ARG A 281 22.58 1.25 18.36
N LEU A 282 21.83 1.82 17.42
CA LEU A 282 21.37 3.20 17.45
C LEU A 282 19.90 3.13 17.85
N ASN A 283 19.62 3.33 19.13
CA ASN A 283 18.27 3.26 19.65
C ASN A 283 17.41 4.37 19.03
N ARG A 284 16.36 3.95 18.33
CA ARG A 284 14.99 4.21 18.79
C ARG A 284 14.46 2.91 19.38
#